data_AF-A0A1H9VQ16-F1
#
_entry.id   AF-A0A1H9VQ16-F1
#
_cell.length_a   1.000
_cell.length_b   1.000
_cell.length_c   1.000
_cell.angle_alpha   90.00
_cell.angle_beta   90.00
_cell.angle_gamma   90.00
#
_symmetry.space_group_name_H-M   'P 1'
#
loop_
_entity.id
_entity.type
_entity.pdbx_description
1 polymer ?
#
loop_
_entity_poly.entity_id
_entity_poly.type
_entity_poly.pdbx_seq_one_letter_code
_entity_poly.pdbx_strand_id
1 'polypeptide(L)'
;MEKLRTIKFTTATDQKLEKIALALGRSKRLVFVQMVDYFHRNKKDPTDLNDDLLKNSLSKSHKTYMGFIKSQEDLLLIPIKQGVDKMIGNQRDIVKFFNEQVLGANKTLLKNQHQMLERTAESDKVIKAVLQRMDGADQLKAKFLQILNSYIKSREELGSFKGREKEELAELTRKQVENL
;
A
#
# COMPACT_ATOMS: atom_id res chain seq x y z
N MET A 1 -78.40 11.79 -45.46
CA MET A 1 -78.62 12.16 -44.05
C MET A 1 -78.48 10.91 -43.19
N GLU A 2 -77.61 10.93 -42.20
CA GLU A 2 -77.43 9.82 -41.27
C GLU A 2 -78.67 9.69 -40.36
N LYS A 3 -79.25 8.49 -40.25
CA LYS A 3 -80.43 8.26 -39.40
C LYS A 3 -80.01 8.33 -37.93
N LEU A 4 -80.40 9.40 -37.24
CA LEU A 4 -80.14 9.54 -35.81
C LEU A 4 -80.97 8.54 -35.01
N ARG A 5 -80.31 7.80 -34.12
CA ARG A 5 -80.95 6.86 -33.20
C ARG A 5 -80.88 7.42 -31.78
N THR A 6 -81.96 7.25 -31.03
CA THR A 6 -82.06 7.72 -29.64
C THR A 6 -81.84 6.56 -28.69
N ILE A 7 -80.96 6.75 -27.71
CA ILE A 7 -80.71 5.80 -26.62
C ILE A 7 -81.37 6.35 -25.36
N LYS A 8 -82.17 5.54 -24.67
CA LYS A 8 -82.76 5.91 -23.39
C LYS A 8 -81.82 5.51 -22.25
N PHE A 9 -81.61 6.41 -21.31
CA PHE A 9 -80.80 6.18 -20.10
C PHE A 9 -81.40 6.97 -18.93
N THR A 10 -80.97 6.65 -17.71
CA THR A 10 -81.50 7.27 -16.50
C THR A 10 -81.02 8.70 -16.33
N THR A 11 -81.76 9.52 -15.59
CA THR A 11 -81.36 10.90 -15.25
C THR A 11 -80.01 10.96 -14.54
N ALA A 12 -79.68 9.95 -13.72
CA ALA A 12 -78.37 9.86 -13.08
C ALA A 12 -77.22 9.67 -14.09
N THR A 13 -77.44 8.87 -15.14
CA THR A 13 -76.48 8.68 -16.23
C THR A 13 -76.35 9.94 -17.07
N ASP A 14 -77.45 10.68 -17.29
CA ASP A 14 -77.40 11.96 -18.00
C ASP A 14 -76.53 12.99 -17.28
N GLN A 15 -76.69 13.11 -15.96
CA GLN A 15 -75.87 14.01 -15.14
C GLN A 15 -74.39 13.65 -15.18
N LYS A 16 -74.05 12.35 -15.18
CA LYS A 16 -72.66 11.88 -15.34
C LYS A 16 -72.11 12.24 -16.72
N LEU A 17 -72.89 12.01 -17.78
CA LEU A 17 -72.51 12.31 -19.15
C LEU A 17 -72.33 13.83 -19.37
N GLU A 18 -73.20 14.65 -18.79
CA GLU A 18 -73.08 16.12 -18.80
C GLU A 18 -71.78 16.58 -18.16
N LYS A 19 -71.44 16.07 -16.97
CA LYS A 19 -70.18 16.42 -16.29
C LYS A 19 -68.96 16.06 -17.12
N ILE A 20 -68.95 14.89 -17.75
CA ILE A 20 -67.85 14.43 -18.63
C ILE A 20 -67.77 15.31 -19.89
N ALA A 21 -68.92 15.61 -20.50
CA ALA A 21 -69.02 16.47 -21.68
C ALA A 21 -68.48 17.89 -21.41
N LEU A 22 -68.87 18.48 -20.29
CA LEU A 22 -68.38 19.79 -19.83
C LEU A 22 -66.88 19.76 -19.53
N ALA A 23 -66.39 18.74 -18.81
CA ALA A 23 -64.96 18.61 -18.48
C ALA A 23 -64.07 18.48 -19.72
N LEU A 24 -64.58 17.88 -20.80
CA LEU A 24 -63.87 17.70 -22.06
C LEU A 24 -64.14 18.81 -23.09
N GLY A 25 -65.03 19.76 -22.78
CA GLY A 25 -65.44 20.83 -23.70
C GLY A 25 -66.13 20.33 -24.98
N ARG A 26 -66.88 19.22 -24.90
CA ARG A 26 -67.50 18.53 -26.06
C ARG A 26 -69.00 18.36 -25.85
N SER A 27 -69.75 18.14 -26.94
CA SER A 27 -71.17 17.79 -26.83
C SER A 27 -71.34 16.35 -26.32
N LYS A 28 -72.44 16.08 -25.58
CA LYS A 28 -72.78 14.72 -25.09
C LYS A 28 -72.75 13.67 -26.19
N ARG A 29 -73.24 14.02 -27.38
CA ARG A 29 -73.24 13.15 -28.56
C ARG A 29 -71.83 12.78 -28.99
N LEU A 30 -70.94 13.77 -29.08
CA LEU A 30 -69.55 13.54 -29.51
C LEU A 30 -68.81 12.66 -28.50
N VAL A 31 -69.01 12.91 -27.21
CA VAL A 31 -68.44 12.08 -26.13
C VAL A 31 -68.95 10.64 -26.23
N PHE A 32 -70.25 10.44 -26.44
CA PHE A 32 -70.82 9.11 -26.57
C PHE A 32 -70.24 8.32 -27.76
N VAL A 33 -70.14 8.95 -28.94
CA VAL A 33 -69.52 8.31 -30.13
C VAL A 33 -68.08 7.92 -29.84
N GLN A 34 -67.31 8.81 -29.23
CA GLN A 34 -65.91 8.55 -28.85
C GLN A 34 -65.77 7.42 -27.83
N MET A 35 -66.70 7.32 -26.86
CA MET A 35 -66.71 6.21 -25.90
C MET A 35 -66.99 4.88 -26.61
N VAL A 36 -67.97 4.84 -27.52
CA VAL A 36 -68.27 3.63 -28.32
C VAL A 36 -67.05 3.22 -29.16
N ASP A 37 -66.42 4.16 -29.85
CA ASP A 37 -65.22 3.90 -30.65
C ASP A 37 -64.05 3.42 -29.78
N TYR A 38 -63.88 4.01 -28.59
CA TYR A 38 -62.84 3.64 -27.64
C TYR A 38 -63.01 2.19 -27.15
N PHE A 39 -64.21 1.81 -26.72
CA PHE A 39 -64.49 0.44 -26.29
C PHE A 39 -64.42 -0.55 -27.45
N HIS A 40 -64.93 -0.17 -28.63
CA HIS A 40 -64.86 -1.02 -29.80
C HIS A 40 -63.41 -1.27 -30.27
N ARG A 41 -62.51 -0.29 -30.17
CA ARG A 41 -61.09 -0.45 -30.51
C ARG A 41 -60.31 -1.24 -29.47
N ASN A 42 -60.50 -0.92 -28.19
CA ASN A 42 -59.74 -1.54 -27.11
C ASN A 42 -60.25 -2.94 -26.73
N LYS A 43 -61.44 -3.33 -27.19
CA LYS A 43 -62.11 -4.62 -26.88
C LYS A 43 -62.26 -4.88 -25.38
N LYS A 44 -62.13 -3.84 -24.55
CA LYS A 44 -62.26 -3.92 -23.10
C LYS A 44 -63.73 -3.90 -22.71
N ASP A 45 -64.08 -4.71 -21.72
CA ASP A 45 -65.40 -4.68 -21.10
C ASP A 45 -65.53 -3.41 -20.24
N PRO A 46 -66.48 -2.49 -20.53
CA PRO A 46 -66.72 -1.31 -19.71
C PRO A 46 -67.09 -1.61 -18.24
N THR A 47 -67.44 -2.85 -17.93
CA THR A 47 -67.80 -3.30 -16.58
C THR A 47 -66.62 -3.89 -15.80
N ASP A 48 -65.50 -4.17 -16.47
CA ASP A 48 -64.31 -4.76 -15.84
C ASP A 48 -63.41 -3.69 -15.19
N LEU A 49 -63.76 -3.32 -13.96
CA LEU A 49 -62.99 -2.40 -13.11
C LEU A 49 -61.68 -3.03 -12.57
N ASN A 50 -61.50 -4.35 -12.67
CA ASN A 50 -60.33 -5.03 -12.10
C ASN A 50 -59.06 -4.75 -12.90
N ASP A 51 -59.14 -4.58 -14.23
CA ASP A 51 -57.97 -4.32 -15.07
C ASP A 51 -57.27 -2.98 -14.70
N ASP A 52 -58.05 -1.93 -14.47
CA ASP A 52 -57.51 -0.62 -14.05
C ASP A 52 -56.97 -0.65 -12.61
N LEU A 53 -57.60 -1.41 -11.70
CA LEU A 53 -57.11 -1.59 -10.33
C LEU A 53 -55.81 -2.39 -10.30
N LEU A 54 -55.70 -3.44 -11.11
CA LEU A 54 -54.48 -4.25 -11.25
C LEU A 54 -53.32 -3.41 -11.80
N LYS A 55 -53.56 -2.64 -12.88
CA LYS A 55 -52.53 -1.76 -13.46
C LYS A 55 -52.06 -0.71 -12.47
N ASN A 56 -52.99 -0.10 -11.71
CA ASN A 56 -52.65 0.88 -10.68
C ASN A 56 -51.89 0.26 -9.51
N SER A 57 -52.27 -0.94 -9.08
CA SER A 57 -51.59 -1.68 -8.01
C SER A 57 -50.16 -2.06 -8.43
N LEU A 58 -49.99 -2.57 -9.65
CA LEU A 58 -48.68 -2.93 -10.20
C LEU A 58 -47.77 -1.70 -10.33
N SER A 59 -48.30 -0.58 -10.82
CA SER A 59 -47.56 0.68 -10.93
C SER A 59 -47.13 1.22 -9.55
N LYS A 60 -48.02 1.16 -8.55
CA LYS A 60 -47.68 1.53 -7.16
C LYS A 60 -46.60 0.63 -6.59
N SER A 61 -46.74 -0.68 -6.75
CA SER A 61 -45.76 -1.67 -6.30
C SER A 61 -44.38 -1.43 -6.92
N HIS A 62 -44.31 -1.21 -8.24
CA HIS A 62 -43.06 -0.86 -8.92
C HIS A 62 -42.43 0.43 -8.40
N LYS A 63 -43.23 1.48 -8.13
CA LYS A 63 -42.72 2.72 -7.53
C LYS A 63 -42.11 2.47 -6.15
N THR A 64 -42.75 1.64 -5.32
CA THR A 64 -42.23 1.26 -4.00
C THR A 64 -40.91 0.51 -4.11
N TYR A 65 -40.81 -0.50 -4.99
CA TYR A 65 -39.56 -1.23 -5.21
C TYR A 65 -38.44 -0.32 -5.71
N MET A 66 -38.72 0.56 -6.68
CA MET A 66 -37.74 1.52 -7.17
C MET A 66 -37.29 2.49 -6.08
N GLY A 67 -38.20 2.94 -5.21
CA GLY A 67 -37.86 3.78 -4.06
C GLY A 67 -36.96 3.06 -3.07
N PHE A 68 -37.25 1.78 -2.79
CA PHE A 68 -36.43 0.95 -1.91
C PHE A 68 -35.02 0.72 -2.48
N ILE A 69 -34.91 0.41 -3.78
CA ILE A 69 -33.60 0.23 -4.45
C ILE A 69 -32.79 1.52 -4.37
N LYS A 70 -33.38 2.67 -4.67
CA LYS A 70 -32.69 3.97 -4.53
C LYS A 70 -32.23 4.23 -3.10
N SER A 71 -33.09 3.94 -2.12
CA SER A 71 -32.72 4.09 -0.72
C SER A 71 -31.58 3.15 -0.31
N GLN A 72 -31.54 1.92 -0.82
CA GLN A 72 -30.40 1.02 -0.59
C GLN A 72 -29.12 1.53 -1.27
N GLU A 73 -29.24 2.08 -2.48
CA GLU A 73 -28.12 2.65 -3.21
C GLU A 73 -27.49 3.80 -2.42
N ASP A 74 -28.32 4.73 -1.94
CA ASP A 74 -27.90 5.90 -1.18
C ASP A 74 -27.34 5.54 0.21
N LEU A 75 -28.00 4.62 0.92
CA LEU A 75 -27.65 4.28 2.31
C LEU A 75 -26.50 3.26 2.42
N LEU A 76 -26.34 2.38 1.42
CA LEU A 76 -25.41 1.26 1.51
C LEU A 76 -24.42 1.22 0.35
N LEU A 77 -24.90 1.14 -0.90
CA LEU A 77 -24.01 0.84 -2.02
C LEU A 77 -23.00 1.98 -2.27
N ILE A 78 -23.45 3.23 -2.26
CA ILE A 78 -22.57 4.39 -2.43
C ILE A 78 -21.53 4.48 -1.30
N PRO A 79 -21.92 4.44 0.00
CA PRO A 79 -20.95 4.43 1.10
C PRO A 79 -19.96 3.27 1.05
N ILE A 80 -20.41 2.06 0.71
CA ILE A 80 -19.53 0.88 0.58
C ILE A 80 -18.49 1.13 -0.52
N LYS A 81 -18.93 1.58 -1.69
CA LYS A 81 -18.04 1.86 -2.83
C LYS A 81 -16.99 2.92 -2.46
N GLN A 82 -17.42 4.01 -1.81
CA GLN A 82 -16.50 5.05 -1.32
C GLN A 82 -15.54 4.53 -0.24
N GLY A 83 -16.02 3.68 0.68
CA GLY A 83 -15.21 3.04 1.71
C GLY A 83 -14.14 2.12 1.13
N VAL A 84 -14.51 1.30 0.15
CA VAL A 84 -13.60 0.41 -0.58
C VAL A 84 -12.54 1.21 -1.33
N ASP A 85 -12.93 2.28 -2.05
CA ASP A 85 -11.98 3.14 -2.77
C ASP A 85 -10.94 3.76 -1.81
N LYS A 86 -11.39 4.25 -0.65
CA LYS A 86 -10.49 4.78 0.39
C LYS A 86 -9.57 3.70 0.96
N MET A 87 -10.11 2.51 1.24
CA MET A 87 -9.33 1.38 1.75
C MET A 87 -8.24 0.97 0.77
N ILE A 88 -8.55 0.90 -0.53
CA ILE A 88 -7.58 0.61 -1.59
C ILE A 88 -6.49 1.68 -1.64
N GLY A 89 -6.86 2.96 -1.53
CA GLY A 89 -5.91 4.07 -1.42
C GLY A 89 -4.95 3.90 -0.24
N ASN A 90 -5.49 3.69 0.95
CA ASN A 90 -4.70 3.48 2.16
C ASN A 90 -3.78 2.26 2.04
N GLN A 91 -4.26 1.16 1.45
CA GLN A 91 -3.45 -0.04 1.25
C GLN A 91 -2.28 0.23 0.29
N ARG A 92 -2.51 1.01 -0.77
CA ARG A 92 -1.45 1.42 -1.70
C ARG A 92 -0.38 2.25 -1.00
N ASP A 93 -0.79 3.17 -0.12
CA ASP A 93 0.13 3.99 0.65
C ASP A 93 0.94 3.15 1.65
N ILE A 94 0.31 2.20 2.35
CA ILE A 94 1.00 1.25 3.23
C ILE A 94 2.07 0.47 2.46
N VAL A 95 1.74 -0.06 1.29
CA VAL A 95 2.69 -0.79 0.44
C VAL A 95 3.85 0.12 0.01
N LYS A 96 3.55 1.38 -0.36
CA LYS A 96 4.59 2.36 -0.70
C LYS A 96 5.52 2.63 0.47
N PHE A 97 4.98 2.91 1.66
CA PHE A 97 5.77 3.12 2.87
C PHE A 97 6.63 1.90 3.23
N PHE A 98 6.07 0.69 3.11
CA PHE A 98 6.83 -0.52 3.37
C PHE A 98 8.01 -0.69 2.40
N ASN A 99 7.79 -0.45 1.11
CA ASN A 99 8.83 -0.54 0.10
C ASN A 99 9.92 0.53 0.29
N GLU A 100 9.55 1.76 0.61
CA GLU A 100 10.50 2.86 0.78
C GLU A 100 11.25 2.76 2.10
N GLN A 101 10.53 2.64 3.21
CA GLN A 101 11.14 2.67 4.54
C GLN A 101 11.74 1.33 4.92
N VAL A 102 11.00 0.22 4.82
CA VAL A 102 11.49 -1.07 5.31
C VAL A 102 12.49 -1.67 4.32
N LEU A 103 12.10 -1.85 3.05
CA LEU A 103 13.02 -2.45 2.08
C LEU A 103 14.19 -1.51 1.75
N GLY A 104 13.94 -0.21 1.64
CA GLY A 104 15.00 0.78 1.42
C GLY A 104 15.99 0.84 2.58
N ALA A 105 15.51 0.94 3.83
CA ALA A 105 16.42 0.94 4.99
C ALA A 105 17.19 -0.38 5.11
N ASN A 106 16.55 -1.53 4.87
CA ASN A 106 17.23 -2.82 4.91
C ASN A 106 18.34 -2.92 3.85
N LYS A 107 18.11 -2.42 2.62
CA LYS A 107 19.16 -2.37 1.59
C LYS A 107 20.34 -1.48 2.01
N THR A 108 20.05 -0.30 2.56
CA THR A 108 21.08 0.61 3.05
C THR A 108 21.85 0.01 4.22
N LEU A 109 21.16 -0.63 5.16
CA LEU A 109 21.77 -1.30 6.31
C LEU A 109 22.71 -2.42 5.87
N LEU A 110 22.28 -3.29 4.94
CA LEU A 110 23.11 -4.36 4.39
C LEU A 110 24.35 -3.80 3.69
N LYS A 111 24.20 -2.74 2.89
CA LYS A 111 25.34 -2.06 2.25
C LYS A 111 26.33 -1.53 3.28
N ASN A 112 25.84 -0.88 4.34
CA ASN A 112 26.67 -0.33 5.40
C ASN A 112 27.38 -1.45 6.19
N GLN A 113 26.68 -2.56 6.48
CA GLN A 113 27.29 -3.72 7.13
C GLN A 113 28.41 -4.33 6.28
N HIS A 114 28.22 -4.42 4.96
CA HIS A 114 29.26 -4.91 4.06
C HIS A 114 30.49 -4.00 4.06
N GLN A 115 30.30 -2.68 3.95
CA GLN A 115 31.40 -1.71 4.05
C GLN A 115 32.09 -1.76 5.42
N MET A 116 31.34 -2.00 6.49
CA MET A 116 31.91 -2.13 7.83
C MET A 116 32.76 -3.41 7.96
N LEU A 117 32.33 -4.52 7.37
CA LEU A 117 33.12 -5.75 7.30
C LEU A 117 34.44 -5.55 6.56
N GLU A 118 34.42 -4.86 5.41
CA GLU A 118 35.63 -4.53 4.65
C GLU A 118 36.60 -3.67 5.47
N ARG A 119 36.10 -2.59 6.09
CA ARG A 119 36.91 -1.71 6.96
C ARG A 119 37.47 -2.44 8.18
N THR A 120 36.69 -3.37 8.75
CA THR A 120 37.15 -4.18 9.88
C THR A 120 38.26 -5.13 9.45
N ALA A 121 38.12 -5.77 8.28
CA ALA A 121 39.17 -6.63 7.74
C ALA A 121 40.46 -5.87 7.42
N GLU A 122 40.37 -4.63 6.94
CA GLU A 122 41.53 -3.75 6.77
C GLU A 122 42.18 -3.37 8.11
N SER A 123 41.36 -3.02 9.11
CA SER A 123 41.82 -2.70 10.45
C SER A 123 42.56 -3.88 11.09
N ASP A 124 42.04 -5.11 10.94
CA ASP A 124 42.69 -6.33 11.42
C ASP A 124 44.07 -6.54 10.80
N LYS A 125 44.26 -6.21 9.51
CA LYS A 125 45.58 -6.28 8.86
C LYS A 125 46.56 -5.29 9.49
N VAL A 126 46.11 -4.06 9.76
CA VAL A 126 46.95 -3.04 10.39
C VAL A 126 47.31 -3.46 11.82
N ILE A 127 46.35 -3.96 12.60
CA ILE A 127 46.58 -4.44 13.97
C ILE A 127 47.61 -5.58 13.95
N LYS A 128 47.47 -6.56 13.06
CA LYS A 128 48.47 -7.64 12.92
C LYS A 128 49.86 -7.12 12.57
N ALA A 129 49.96 -6.15 11.67
CA ALA A 129 51.25 -5.55 11.30
C ALA A 129 51.89 -4.80 12.48
N VAL A 130 51.09 -4.11 13.29
CA VAL A 130 51.57 -3.45 14.52
C VAL A 130 52.09 -4.48 15.52
N LEU A 131 51.32 -5.55 15.78
CA LEU A 131 51.74 -6.62 16.70
C LEU A 131 53.04 -7.28 16.25
N GLN A 132 53.19 -7.59 14.96
CA GLN A 132 54.43 -8.15 14.41
C GLN A 132 55.64 -7.21 14.59
N ARG A 133 55.45 -5.90 14.41
CA ARG A 133 56.51 -4.91 14.65
C ARG A 133 56.88 -4.80 16.13
N MET A 134 55.90 -4.90 17.03
CA MET A 134 56.14 -4.91 18.47
C MET A 134 56.92 -6.14 18.90
N ASP A 135 56.52 -7.34 18.45
CA ASP A 135 57.24 -8.59 18.72
C ASP A 135 58.68 -8.54 18.22
N GLY A 136 58.90 -8.01 17.00
CA GLY A 136 60.24 -7.83 16.46
C GLY A 136 61.11 -6.87 17.30
N ALA A 137 60.53 -5.77 17.78
CA ALA A 137 61.23 -4.83 18.65
C ALA A 137 61.61 -5.47 20.00
N ASP A 138 60.73 -6.29 20.58
CA ASP A 138 61.00 -6.96 21.85
C ASP A 138 62.04 -8.09 21.70
N GLN A 139 62.00 -8.84 20.59
CA GLN A 139 63.05 -9.81 20.27
C GLN A 139 64.41 -9.13 20.07
N LEU A 140 64.45 -7.98 19.38
CA LEU A 140 65.68 -7.22 19.18
C LEU A 140 66.28 -6.74 20.51
N LYS A 141 65.44 -6.19 21.41
CA LYS A 141 65.86 -5.81 22.76
C LYS A 141 66.42 -7.00 23.54
N ALA A 142 65.77 -8.17 23.47
CA ALA A 142 66.21 -9.37 24.17
C ALA A 142 67.58 -9.86 23.67
N LYS A 143 67.78 -9.91 22.34
CA LYS A 143 69.08 -10.29 21.75
C LYS A 143 70.17 -9.29 22.09
N PHE A 144 69.87 -7.99 22.04
CA PHE A 144 70.82 -6.95 22.42
C PHE A 144 71.24 -7.06 23.90
N LEU A 145 70.28 -7.31 24.81
CA LEU A 145 70.57 -7.56 26.21
C LEU A 145 71.45 -8.80 26.42
N GLN A 146 71.24 -9.89 25.67
CA GLN A 146 72.10 -11.08 25.73
C GLN A 146 73.54 -10.78 25.31
N ILE A 147 73.73 -10.03 24.22
CA ILE A 147 75.05 -9.61 23.76
C ILE A 147 75.72 -8.73 24.81
N LEU A 148 74.99 -7.73 25.34
CA LEU A 148 75.50 -6.82 26.35
C LEU A 148 75.91 -7.54 27.63
N ASN A 149 75.07 -8.44 28.14
CA ASN A 149 75.37 -9.23 29.33
C ASN A 149 76.58 -10.14 29.12
N SER A 150 76.71 -10.75 27.94
CA SER A 150 77.87 -11.57 27.59
C SER A 150 79.15 -10.73 27.53
N TYR A 151 79.08 -9.54 26.93
CA TYR A 151 80.20 -8.59 26.89
C TYR A 151 80.63 -8.17 28.30
N ILE A 152 79.68 -7.79 29.17
CA ILE A 152 79.96 -7.39 30.56
C ILE A 152 80.69 -8.52 31.29
N LYS A 153 80.16 -9.75 31.21
CA LYS A 153 80.75 -10.92 31.86
C LYS A 153 82.17 -11.21 31.35
N SER A 154 82.37 -11.29 30.04
CA SER A 154 83.69 -11.56 29.46
C SER A 154 84.69 -10.43 29.71
N ARG A 155 84.22 -9.18 29.82
CA ARG A 155 85.07 -8.03 30.16
C ARG A 155 85.53 -8.07 31.62
N GLU A 156 84.65 -8.47 32.54
CA GLU A 156 84.99 -8.67 33.96
C GLU A 156 86.02 -9.80 34.13
N GLU A 157 85.87 -10.90 33.40
CA GLU A 157 86.79 -12.05 33.40
C GLU A 157 88.22 -11.68 32.91
N LEU A 158 88.36 -10.71 32.01
CA LEU A 158 89.66 -10.28 31.46
C LEU A 158 90.51 -9.45 32.44
N GLY A 159 89.97 -8.96 33.56
CA GLY A 159 90.73 -8.19 34.58
C GLY A 159 91.31 -6.85 34.08
N SER A 160 92.04 -6.10 34.93
CA SER A 160 92.46 -4.72 34.62
C SER A 160 93.61 -4.56 33.60
N PHE A 161 94.46 -5.58 33.40
CA PHE A 161 95.74 -5.44 32.68
C PHE A 161 95.75 -5.96 31.22
N LYS A 162 94.56 -6.24 30.65
CA LYS A 162 94.39 -6.84 29.32
C LYS A 162 93.80 -5.88 28.28
N GLY A 163 94.49 -4.77 28.01
CA GLY A 163 93.99 -3.70 27.13
C GLY A 163 93.69 -4.14 25.69
N ARG A 164 94.56 -4.94 25.09
CA ARG A 164 94.39 -5.43 23.71
C ARG A 164 93.23 -6.42 23.57
N GLU A 165 93.11 -7.38 24.48
CA GLU A 165 92.02 -8.38 24.47
C GLU A 165 90.66 -7.71 24.75
N LYS A 166 90.63 -6.62 25.53
CA LYS A 166 89.41 -5.81 25.72
C LYS A 166 88.97 -5.08 24.45
N GLU A 167 89.91 -4.58 23.66
CA GLU A 167 89.60 -3.93 22.38
C GLU A 167 89.10 -4.96 21.35
N GLU A 168 89.73 -6.14 21.28
CA GLU A 168 89.28 -7.25 20.43
C GLU A 168 87.87 -7.74 20.83
N LEU A 169 87.59 -7.84 22.15
CA LEU A 169 86.26 -8.16 22.66
C LEU A 169 85.23 -7.08 22.29
N ALA A 170 85.59 -5.80 22.40
CA ALA A 170 84.70 -4.71 22.02
C ALA A 170 84.37 -4.73 20.51
N GLU A 171 85.36 -5.01 19.67
CA GLU A 171 85.18 -5.12 18.22
C GLU A 171 84.32 -6.32 17.83
N LEU A 172 84.50 -7.47 18.50
CA LEU A 172 83.66 -8.64 18.32
C LEU A 172 82.21 -8.34 18.70
N THR A 173 81.98 -7.68 19.83
CA THR A 173 80.64 -7.29 20.29
C THR A 173 79.99 -6.27 19.36
N ARG A 174 80.74 -5.30 18.81
CA ARG A 174 80.21 -4.38 17.78
C ARG A 174 79.74 -5.14 16.54
N LYS A 175 80.52 -6.10 16.05
CA LYS A 175 80.11 -6.98 14.94
C LYS A 175 78.88 -7.83 15.27
N GLN A 176 78.73 -8.28 16.51
CA GLN A 176 77.53 -9.01 16.94
C GLN A 176 76.28 -8.11 16.92
N VAL A 177 76.43 -6.84 17.32
CA VAL A 177 75.34 -5.85 17.26
C VAL A 177 75.00 -5.45 15.81
N GLU A 178 75.99 -5.31 14.93
CA GLU A 178 75.77 -5.04 13.49
C GLU A 178 74.99 -6.17 12.78
N ASN A 179 75.07 -7.39 13.30
CA ASN A 179 74.40 -8.57 12.74
C ASN A 179 73.02 -8.87 13.37
N LEU A 180 72.48 -7.97 14.21
CA LEU A 180 71.14 -8.08 14.79
C LEU A 180 70.03 -7.58 13.86
#